data_AF-K7AG98-F1
#
_entry.id   AF-K7AG98-F1
#
_cell.length_a   1.000
_cell.length_b   1.000
_cell.length_c   1.000
_cell.angle_alpha   90.00
_cell.angle_beta   90.00
_cell.angle_gamma   90.00
#
_symmetry.space_group_name_H-M   'P 1'
#
loop_
_entity.id
_entity.type
_entity.pdbx_description
1 polymer ?
#
loop_
_entity_poly.entity_id
_entity_poly.type
_entity_poly.pdbx_seq_one_letter_code
_entity_poly.pdbx_strand_id
1 'polypeptide(L)'
;MRQTIWPNGQAITVYVLPNRHQTHQAFSTKVLGLFPYQLDRIWNKLVFSGLGEESIEVQSEQEMPERVGHKPGAIGYLMLPINGDNFNVIKVLGK
;
A
#
# COMPACT_ATOMS: atom_id res chain seq x y z
N MET A 1 8.68 -1.60 7.04
CA MET A 1 8.44 -2.98 6.64
C MET A 1 9.70 -3.76 6.87
N ARG A 2 9.61 -4.82 7.69
CA ARG A 2 10.71 -5.80 7.79
C ARG A 2 10.73 -6.78 6.62
N GLN A 3 9.63 -6.84 5.86
CA GLN A 3 9.47 -7.73 4.72
C GLN A 3 9.36 -6.88 3.45
N THR A 4 10.31 -7.08 2.54
CA THR A 4 10.40 -6.42 1.23
C THR A 4 10.28 -7.42 0.08
N ILE A 5 10.16 -8.71 0.40
CA ILE A 5 10.06 -9.82 -0.55
C ILE A 5 8.93 -10.75 -0.08
N TRP A 6 8.10 -11.20 -1.01
CA TRP A 6 7.11 -12.25 -0.80
C TRP A 6 7.78 -13.61 -0.56
N PRO A 7 7.09 -14.59 0.07
CA PRO A 7 7.65 -15.93 0.26
C PRO A 7 8.07 -16.65 -1.03
N ASN A 8 7.52 -16.24 -2.19
CA ASN A 8 7.86 -16.76 -3.51
C ASN A 8 9.10 -16.06 -4.15
N GLY A 9 9.79 -15.17 -3.43
CA GLY A 9 10.97 -14.46 -3.92
C GLY A 9 10.70 -13.17 -4.68
N GLN A 10 9.43 -12.78 -4.87
CA GLN A 10 9.09 -11.57 -5.60
C GLN A 10 9.19 -10.31 -4.72
N ALA A 11 9.79 -9.24 -5.24
CA ALA A 11 9.86 -7.97 -4.53
C ALA A 11 8.46 -7.37 -4.28
N ILE A 12 8.27 -6.79 -3.10
CA ILE A 12 7.02 -6.12 -2.71
C ILE A 12 7.09 -4.67 -3.19
N THR A 13 6.28 -4.30 -4.17
CA THR A 13 6.05 -2.89 -4.49
C THR A 13 4.79 -2.41 -3.78
N VAL A 14 4.86 -1.31 -3.06
CA VAL A 14 3.68 -0.75 -2.42
C VAL A 14 3.22 0.49 -3.14
N TYR A 15 1.94 0.50 -3.49
CA TYR A 15 1.22 1.66 -3.99
C TYR A 15 0.40 2.30 -2.87
N VAL A 16 0.44 3.63 -2.78
CA VAL A 16 -0.29 4.41 -1.78
C VAL A 16 -1.05 5.55 -2.44
N LEU A 17 -2.15 5.98 -1.81
CA LEU A 17 -2.82 7.23 -2.19
C LEU A 17 -2.20 8.41 -1.45
N PRO A 18 -2.39 9.65 -1.95
CA PRO A 18 -1.84 10.85 -1.31
C PRO A 18 -2.34 10.98 0.13
N ASN A 19 -1.52 11.57 1.01
CA ASN A 19 -1.84 11.75 2.43
C ASN A 19 -3.18 12.45 2.72
N ARG A 20 -3.61 13.33 1.82
CA ARG A 20 -4.89 14.07 1.93
C ARG A 20 -6.08 13.28 1.40
N HIS A 21 -5.86 12.13 0.78
CA HIS A 21 -6.90 11.28 0.24
C HIS A 21 -7.67 10.58 1.37
N GLN A 22 -9.00 10.64 1.33
CA GLN A 22 -9.85 10.09 2.38
C GLN A 22 -9.59 8.60 2.63
N THR A 23 -9.43 7.82 1.56
CA THR A 23 -9.07 6.39 1.65
C THR A 23 -7.70 6.13 2.28
N HIS A 24 -6.67 6.95 1.99
CA HIS A 24 -5.38 6.83 2.68
C HIS A 24 -5.54 7.11 4.18
N GLN A 25 -6.25 8.19 4.54
CA GLN A 25 -6.48 8.54 5.93
C GLN A 25 -7.26 7.45 6.68
N ALA A 26 -8.34 6.95 6.08
CA ALA A 26 -9.17 5.90 6.66
C ALA A 26 -8.39 4.59 6.81
N PHE A 27 -7.65 4.16 5.78
CA PHE A 27 -6.86 2.94 5.86
C PHE A 27 -5.76 3.04 6.91
N SER A 28 -4.97 4.11 6.88
CA SER A 28 -3.89 4.32 7.85
C SER A 28 -4.43 4.34 9.28
N THR A 29 -5.49 5.09 9.54
CA THR A 29 -6.01 5.25 10.91
C THR A 29 -6.82 4.06 11.40
N LYS A 30 -7.72 3.51 10.59
CA LYS A 30 -8.66 2.46 11.00
C LYS A 30 -8.12 1.04 10.84
N VAL A 31 -7.24 0.82 9.86
CA VAL A 31 -6.67 -0.50 9.58
C VAL A 31 -5.27 -0.63 10.17
N LEU A 32 -4.38 0.33 9.89
CA LEU A 32 -3.02 0.28 10.40
C LEU A 32 -2.89 0.80 11.84
N GLY A 33 -3.86 1.58 12.33
CA GLY A 33 -3.82 2.20 13.65
C GLY A 33 -2.80 3.34 13.76
N LEU A 34 -2.46 3.99 12.64
CA LEU A 34 -1.46 5.05 12.55
C LEU A 34 -2.00 6.25 11.77
N PHE A 35 -1.58 7.45 12.13
CA PHE A 35 -1.84 8.61 11.28
C PHE A 35 -0.94 8.61 10.03
N PRO A 36 -1.38 9.17 8.89
CA PRO A 36 -0.58 9.20 7.66
C PRO A 36 0.85 9.70 7.84
N TYR A 37 1.04 10.80 8.57
CA TYR A 37 2.38 11.34 8.85
C TYR A 37 3.29 10.40 9.66
N GLN A 38 2.71 9.50 10.47
CA GLN A 38 3.47 8.49 11.21
C GLN A 38 3.91 7.37 10.25
N LEU A 39 3.02 6.99 9.33
CA LEU A 39 3.32 6.01 8.29
C LEU A 39 4.48 6.52 7.41
N ASP A 40 4.41 7.77 6.94
CA ASP A 40 5.49 8.41 6.18
C ASP A 40 6.81 8.41 6.94
N ARG A 41 6.78 8.78 8.23
CA ARG A 41 7.99 8.81 9.05
C ARG A 41 8.62 7.42 9.18
N ILE A 42 7.79 6.39 9.39
CA ILE A 42 8.26 5.00 9.44
C ILE A 42 8.88 4.63 8.09
N TRP A 43 8.23 5.01 6.98
CA TRP A 43 8.70 4.73 5.63
C TRP A 43 10.04 5.40 5.33
N ASN A 44 10.13 6.70 5.56
CA ASN A 44 11.34 7.50 5.35
C ASN A 44 12.52 6.95 6.14
N LYS A 45 12.30 6.50 7.38
CA LYS A 45 13.35 5.87 8.18
C LYS A 45 13.87 4.59 7.54
N LEU A 46 13.00 3.77 6.95
CA LEU A 46 13.38 2.52 6.30
C LEU A 46 14.18 2.78 5.02
N VAL A 47 13.68 3.68 4.18
CA VAL A 47 14.35 4.09 2.93
C VAL A 47 15.73 4.65 3.23
N PHE A 48 15.84 5.57 4.19
CA PHE A 48 17.12 6.15 4.59
C PHE A 48 18.12 5.11 5.11
N SER A 49 17.64 4.08 5.80
CA SER A 49 18.49 2.98 6.30
C SER A 49 18.83 1.92 5.26
N GLY A 50 18.30 2.01 4.03
CA GLY A 50 18.44 0.98 2.99
C GLY A 50 17.69 -0.33 3.29
N LEU A 51 16.77 -0.30 4.25
CA LEU A 51 16.00 -1.48 4.70
C LEU A 51 14.60 -1.55 4.06
N GLY A 52 14.26 -0.62 3.17
CA GLY A 52 12.98 -0.61 2.47
C GLY A 52 13.03 0.24 1.20
N GLU A 53 12.12 -0.08 0.28
CA GLU A 53 11.89 0.70 -0.93
C GLU A 53 10.79 1.73 -0.71
N GLU A 54 10.87 2.87 -1.39
CA GLU A 54 9.87 3.93 -1.33
C GLU A 54 8.53 3.45 -1.90
N SER A 55 7.42 3.83 -1.25
CA SER A 55 6.08 3.60 -1.78
C SER A 55 5.82 4.48 -2.98
N ILE A 56 5.13 3.94 -3.98
CA ILE A 56 4.76 4.69 -5.19
C ILE A 56 3.37 5.30 -4.99
N GLU A 57 3.26 6.62 -5.10
CA GLU A 57 1.97 7.30 -5.01
C GLU A 57 1.16 7.12 -6.30
N VAL A 58 -0.11 6.76 -6.18
CA VAL A 58 -1.11 6.80 -7.27
C VAL A 58 -2.01 8.01 -7.10
N GLN A 59 -2.46 8.62 -8.19
CA GLN A 59 -3.22 9.88 -8.14
C GLN A 59 -4.70 9.68 -7.82
N SER A 60 -5.22 8.46 -7.95
CA SER A 60 -6.64 8.14 -7.74
C SER A 60 -6.88 6.70 -7.31
N GLU A 61 -8.06 6.43 -6.76
CA GLU A 61 -8.48 5.07 -6.43
C GLU A 61 -8.61 4.17 -7.66
N GLN A 62 -8.95 4.75 -8.81
CA GLN A 62 -9.08 4.06 -10.09
C GLN A 62 -7.72 3.60 -10.64
N GLU A 63 -6.67 4.38 -10.42
CA GLU A 63 -5.31 4.02 -10.81
C GLU A 63 -4.75 2.86 -9.96
N MET A 64 -5.19 2.73 -8.70
CA MET A 64 -4.71 1.69 -7.77
C MET A 64 -4.80 0.26 -8.36
N PRO A 65 -5.98 -0.26 -8.79
CA PRO A 65 -6.07 -1.60 -9.34
C PRO A 65 -5.33 -1.75 -10.68
N GLU A 66 -5.26 -0.69 -11.49
CA GLU A 66 -4.50 -0.72 -12.75
C GLU A 66 -3.02 -0.95 -12.46
N ARG A 67 -2.43 -0.19 -11.52
CA ARG A 67 -1.02 -0.31 -11.15
C ARG A 67 -0.71 -1.64 -10.49
N VAL A 68 -1.56 -2.10 -9.58
CA VAL A 68 -1.38 -3.38 -8.87
C VAL A 68 -1.51 -4.55 -9.84
N GLY A 69 -2.52 -4.56 -10.71
CA GLY A 69 -2.75 -5.64 -11.67
C GLY A 69 -1.65 -5.78 -12.74
N HIS A 70 -0.94 -4.70 -13.07
CA HIS A 70 0.14 -4.74 -14.06
C HIS A 70 1.54 -4.99 -13.46
N LYS A 71 1.69 -4.96 -12.14
CA LYS A 71 3.00 -5.14 -11.49
C LYS A 71 2.97 -6.35 -10.56
N PRO A 72 3.53 -7.50 -10.99
CA PRO A 72 3.64 -8.67 -10.15
C PRO A 72 4.35 -8.37 -8.82
N GLY A 73 3.77 -8.81 -7.71
CA GLY A 73 4.26 -8.55 -6.36
C GLY A 73 3.84 -7.20 -5.76
N ALA A 74 3.11 -6.38 -6.52
CA ALA A 74 2.57 -5.15 -6.01
C ALA A 74 1.40 -5.36 -5.04
N ILE A 75 1.27 -4.43 -4.09
CA ILE A 75 0.13 -4.32 -3.20
C ILE A 75 -0.32 -2.87 -3.08
N GLY A 76 -1.61 -2.73 -2.82
CA GLY A 76 -2.27 -1.47 -2.54
C GLY A 76 -3.49 -1.73 -1.65
N TYR A 77 -4.30 -0.70 -1.46
CA TYR A 77 -5.50 -0.81 -0.64
C TYR A 77 -6.59 0.12 -1.18
N LEU A 78 -7.83 -0.28 -0.93
CA LEU A 78 -9.05 0.48 -1.24
C LEU A 78 -10.06 0.25 -0.10
N MET A 79 -10.94 1.22 0.12
CA MET A 79 -12.04 1.06 1.11
C MET A 79 -13.22 0.30 0.53
N LEU A 80 -13.41 0.35 -0.79
CA LEU A 80 -14.51 -0.31 -1.47
C LEU A 80 -14.05 -1.63 -2.08
N PRO A 81 -14.88 -2.69 -2.01
CA PRO A 81 -14.58 -3.93 -2.69
C PRO A 81 -14.61 -3.70 -4.20
N ILE A 82 -13.60 -4.24 -4.87
CA ILE A 82 -13.51 -4.26 -6.34
C ILE A 82 -13.29 -5.69 -6.81
N ASN A 83 -13.67 -5.95 -8.07
CA ASN A 83 -13.40 -7.21 -8.73
C ASN A 83 -12.46 -6.94 -9.91
N GLY A 84 -11.56 -7.89 -10.18
CA GLY A 84 -10.70 -7.86 -11.34
C GLY A 84 -10.03 -9.20 -11.53
N ASP A 85 -9.65 -9.51 -12.77
CA ASP A 85 -9.09 -10.81 -13.12
C ASP A 85 -7.57 -10.90 -12.87
N ASN A 86 -6.91 -9.75 -12.74
CA ASN A 86 -5.45 -9.64 -12.70
C ASN A 86 -4.87 -9.32 -11.31
N PHE A 87 -5.71 -9.29 -10.27
CA PHE A 87 -5.26 -9.09 -8.89
C PHE A 87 -6.16 -9.86 -7.92
N ASN A 88 -5.65 -10.12 -6.73
CA ASN A 88 -6.40 -10.76 -5.66
C ASN A 88 -6.81 -9.73 -4.60
N VAL A 89 -8.01 -9.87 -4.04
CA VAL A 89 -8.52 -8.99 -2.99
C VAL A 89 -8.54 -9.72 -1.66
N ILE A 90 -7.85 -9.16 -0.67
CA ILE A 90 -7.85 -9.64 0.71
C ILE A 90 -8.67 -8.66 1.55
N LYS A 91 -9.74 -9.15 2.18
CA LYS A 91 -10.54 -8.35 3.10
C LYS A 91 -9.81 -8.28 4.45
N VAL A 92 -9.49 -7.06 4.88
CA VAL A 92 -8.88 -6.80 6.19
C VAL A 92 -9.91 -6.09 7.06
N LEU A 93 -10.14 -6.61 8.26
CA LEU A 93 -10.96 -5.93 9.25
C LEU A 93 -10.07 -4.92 9.99
N GLY A 94 -10.53 -3.67 10.09
CA GLY A 94 -9.90 -2.67 10.94
C GLY A 94 -9.90 -3.11 12.40
N LYS A 95 -8.97 -2.57 13.19
CA LYS A 95 -8.93 -2.82 14.64
C LYS A 95 -10.10 -2.17 15.36
#